data_AF-A0A7W5QNF9-F1
#
_entry.id   AF-A0A7W5QNF9-F1
#
_cell.length_a   1.000
_cell.length_b   1.000
_cell.length_c   1.000
_cell.angle_alpha   90.00
_cell.angle_beta   90.00
_cell.angle_gamma   90.00
#
_symmetry.space_group_name_H-M   'P 1'
#
loop_
_entity.id
_entity.type
_entity.pdbx_description
1 polymer ?
#
loop_
_entity_poly.entity_id
_entity_poly.type
_entity_poly.pdbx_seq_one_letter_code
_entity_poly.pdbx_strand_id
1 'polypeptide(L)' 'MDKPLPANRQRATQRPAPFAKPAHWTDAPAPPPRVAEPTQDPDGLDPTRYGDWEKNGIAIDF' A
#
# COMPACT_ATOMS: atom_id res chain seq x y z
N MET A 1 -30.22 20.57 -30.16
CA MET A 1 -30.10 19.28 -30.88
C MET A 1 -28.65 18.82 -30.74
N ASP A 2 -28.37 18.07 -29.68
CA ASP A 2 -27.04 17.54 -29.41
C ASP A 2 -26.74 16.42 -30.41
N LYS A 3 -25.81 16.69 -31.32
CA LYS A 3 -25.34 15.71 -32.30
C LYS A 3 -24.60 14.60 -31.56
N PRO A 4 -25.05 13.33 -31.61
CA PRO A 4 -24.33 12.24 -30.96
C PRO A 4 -22.95 12.08 -31.60
N LEU A 5 -21.94 11.85 -30.77
CA LEU A 5 -20.57 11.59 -31.23
C LEU A 5 -20.53 10.32 -32.10
N PRO A 6 -19.72 10.29 -33.17
CA PRO A 6 -19.67 9.15 -34.08
C PRO A 6 -19.24 7.88 -33.35
N ALA A 7 -19.94 6.77 -33.60
CA ALA A 7 -19.75 5.45 -32.98
C ALA A 7 -18.37 4.81 -33.24
N ASN A 8 -17.57 5.40 -34.12
CA ASN A 8 -16.22 4.96 -34.47
C ASN A 8 -15.17 5.79 -33.71
N ARG A 9 -15.02 5.54 -32.41
CA ARG A 9 -13.80 5.91 -31.68
C ARG A 9 -13.18 4.64 -31.13
N GLN A 10 -12.20 4.10 -31.85
CA GLN A 10 -11.40 2.99 -31.36
C GLN A 10 -10.66 3.44 -30.10
N ARG A 11 -10.79 2.67 -29.02
CA ARG A 11 -10.05 2.95 -27.78
C ARG A 11 -8.57 2.68 -28.04
N ALA A 12 -7.71 3.58 -27.57
CA ALA A 12 -6.25 3.43 -27.67
C ALA A 12 -5.74 2.18 -26.92
N THR A 13 -6.52 1.65 -25.97
CA THR A 13 -6.18 0.47 -25.18
C THR A 13 -7.32 -0.53 -25.15
N GLN A 14 -6.96 -1.80 -24.96
CA GLN A 14 -7.88 -2.91 -24.74
C GLN A 14 -7.87 -3.31 -23.27
N ARG A 15 -8.99 -3.87 -22.79
CA ARG A 15 -9.06 -4.41 -21.43
C ARG A 15 -8.14 -5.64 -21.34
N PRO A 16 -7.25 -5.74 -20.34
CA PRO A 16 -6.42 -6.92 -20.15
C PRO A 16 -7.27 -8.16 -19.82
N ALA A 17 -6.68 -9.33 -20.00
CA ALA A 17 -7.31 -10.59 -19.63
C ALA A 17 -7.68 -10.61 -18.13
N PRO A 18 -8.71 -11.38 -17.73
CA PRO A 18 -9.02 -11.60 -16.33
C PRO A 18 -7.81 -12.15 -15.58
N PHE A 19 -7.56 -11.61 -14.38
CA PHE A 19 -6.55 -12.16 -13.49
C PHE A 19 -7.03 -13.48 -12.90
N ALA A 20 -6.23 -14.53 -13.04
CA ALA A 20 -6.45 -15.82 -12.39
C ALA A 20 -5.51 -15.94 -11.18
N LYS A 21 -6.10 -16.10 -10.00
CA LYS A 21 -5.37 -16.28 -8.75
C LYS A 21 -4.61 -17.63 -8.75
N PRO A 22 -3.32 -17.68 -8.36
CA PRO A 22 -2.58 -18.93 -8.24
C PRO A 22 -3.20 -19.88 -7.20
N ALA A 23 -3.11 -21.19 -7.44
CA ALA A 23 -3.72 -22.21 -6.58
C ALA A 23 -3.25 -22.21 -5.12
N HIS A 24 -2.06 -21.66 -4.85
CA HIS A 24 -1.48 -21.60 -3.50
C HIS A 24 -1.88 -20.35 -2.71
N TRP A 25 -2.61 -19.41 -3.31
CA TRP A 25 -3.09 -18.24 -2.58
C TRP A 25 -4.41 -18.55 -1.88
N THR A 26 -4.53 -18.10 -0.62
CA THR A 26 -5.76 -18.22 0.17
C THR A 26 -6.44 -16.85 0.30
N ASP A 27 -7.74 -16.80 0.52
CA ASP A 27 -8.48 -15.58 0.91
C ASP A 27 -8.78 -15.55 2.42
N ALA A 28 -8.07 -16.39 3.19
CA ALA A 28 -8.26 -16.41 4.63
C ALA A 28 -7.89 -15.04 5.22
N PRO A 29 -8.65 -14.55 6.21
CA PRO A 29 -8.30 -13.31 6.89
C PRO A 29 -6.92 -13.46 7.54
N ALA A 30 -6.19 -12.34 7.63
CA ALA A 30 -4.96 -12.30 8.39
C ALA A 30 -5.20 -12.76 9.84
N PRO A 31 -4.21 -13.36 10.51
CA PRO A 31 -4.33 -13.71 11.92
C PRO A 31 -4.62 -12.46 12.75
N PRO A 32 -5.32 -12.60 13.89
CA PRO A 32 -5.60 -11.48 14.77
C PRO A 32 -4.29 -10.84 15.25
N PRO A 33 -4.27 -9.51 15.45
CA PRO A 33 -3.09 -8.84 15.96
C PRO A 33 -2.74 -9.39 17.35
N ARG A 34 -1.45 -9.60 17.59
CA ARG A 34 -0.93 -9.94 18.92
C ARG A 34 -0.37 -8.69 19.56
N VAL A 35 -0.58 -8.55 20.87
CA VAL A 35 0.08 -7.50 21.67
C VAL A 35 1.59 -7.69 21.56
N ALA A 36 2.31 -6.64 21.19
CA ALA A 36 3.77 -6.64 21.21
C ALA A 36 4.23 -6.75 22.66
N GLU A 37 5.16 -7.66 22.93
CA GLU A 37 5.79 -7.75 24.26
C GLU A 37 6.64 -6.48 24.48
N PRO A 38 6.50 -5.78 25.62
CA PRO A 38 7.30 -4.59 25.89
C PRO A 38 8.76 -4.99 26.08
N THR A 39 9.60 -4.65 25.11
CA THR A 39 11.06 -4.69 25.25
C THR A 39 11.53 -3.37 25.87
N GLN A 40 12.49 -3.45 26.80
CA GLN A 40 13.16 -2.25 27.31
C GLN A 40 13.96 -1.64 26.16
N ASP A 41 13.59 -0.42 25.79
CA ASP A 41 14.34 0.36 24.83
C ASP A 41 15.44 1.15 25.57
N PRO A 42 16.72 0.87 25.32
CA PRO A 42 17.82 1.56 25.99
C PRO A 42 17.90 3.06 25.64
N ASP A 43 17.38 3.47 24.48
CA ASP A 43 17.35 4.86 23.99
C ASP A 43 15.94 5.49 24.07
N GLY A 44 14.91 4.71 24.40
CA GLY A 44 13.52 5.17 24.58
C GLY A 44 12.74 5.43 23.28
N LEU A 45 13.14 4.81 22.16
CA LEU A 45 12.57 4.97 20.82
C LEU A 45 11.93 3.68 20.27
N ASP A 46 10.70 3.39 20.74
CA ASP A 46 9.89 2.24 20.30
C ASP A 46 9.93 2.09 18.75
N PRO A 47 10.27 0.92 18.21
CA PRO A 47 10.49 0.69 16.78
C PRO A 47 9.22 0.79 15.90
N THR A 48 8.04 0.91 16.50
CA THR A 48 6.83 1.32 15.77
C THR A 48 6.82 2.82 15.48
N ARG A 49 7.70 3.59 16.11
CA ARG A 49 8.07 4.91 15.63
C ARG A 49 8.87 4.71 14.36
N TYR A 50 8.26 5.06 13.23
CA TYR A 50 9.02 5.60 12.11
C TYR A 50 9.84 6.75 12.71
N GLY A 51 11.12 6.45 12.98
CA GLY A 51 11.96 7.29 13.82
C GLY A 51 11.96 8.70 13.27
N ASP A 52 11.87 9.68 14.16
CA ASP A 52 12.13 11.08 13.85
C ASP A 52 13.37 11.10 12.94
N TRP A 53 13.19 11.42 11.66
CA TRP A 53 14.31 11.47 10.70
C TRP A 53 15.12 12.73 10.99
N GLU A 54 15.62 12.87 12.21
CA GLU A 54 16.39 14.00 12.67
C GLU A 54 17.87 13.65 12.66
N LYS A 55 18.67 14.51 12.02
CA LYS A 55 20.13 14.48 12.12
C LYS A 55 20.60 15.76 12.77
N ASN A 56 21.19 15.65 13.96
CA ASN A 56 21.65 16.79 14.77
C ASN A 56 20.53 17.81 15.11
N GLY A 57 19.31 17.33 15.37
CA GLY A 57 18.15 18.18 15.68
C GLY A 57 17.52 18.86 14.47
N ILE A 58 17.79 18.35 13.26
CA ILE A 58 17.19 18.85 12.01
C ILE A 58 16.38 17.72 11.39
N ALA A 59 15.08 17.92 11.21
CA ALA A 59 14.21 17.00 10.48
C ALA A 59 14.61 16.92 9.00
N ILE A 60 14.78 15.70 8.50
CA ILE A 60 15.16 15.34 7.14
C ILE A 60 14.03 14.52 6.53
N ASP A 61 13.58 14.91 5.33
CA ASP A 61 12.68 14.14 4.48
C ASP A 61 13.22 14.24 3.03
N PHE A 62 13.56 13.09 2.43
CA PHE A 62 14.31 12.85 1.16
C PHE A 62 15.81 13.18 1.11
#